data_AF-A0A820G6Y2-F1
#
_entry.id   AF-A0A820G6Y2-F1
#
_cell.length_a   1.000
_cell.length_b   1.000
_cell.length_c   1.000
_cell.angle_alpha   90.00
_cell.angle_beta   90.00
_cell.angle_gamma   90.00
#
_symmetry.space_group_name_H-M   'P 1'
#
loop_
_entity.id
_entity.type
_entity.pdbx_description
1 polymer ?
#
loop_
_entity_poly.entity_id
_entity_poly.type
_entity_poly.pdbx_seq_one_letter_code
_entity_poly.pdbx_strand_id
1 'polypeptide(L)'
;MITSTNELLGKSCDLPSAKNLAKKILDFCDKKRNGKVTKEEFLNSCKNKKEYYEMLIPNFENIATALDPNYEGELEYGKKSGKGIYTWSDGRRYEGQWKDDVRHGNGIETLVNGEQYEGEWKDDKKNGKGVQLLSDGMRFEGDWKDDKKNGKGVYIWSDGRRFEGEWKDDKQNARGIHTWPDGRQYEGALKDDLKDGNGIEILPDGERYEGTWKNDKKDGKGVQTTANGDRYDGEWKDDKKNGKGVCIWSDGRRYEGDWKDDKRNGKGAFTDSDGDR
;
A
#
# COMPACT_ATOMS: atom_id res chain seq x y z
N MET A 1 -20.85 32.67 -31.41
CA MET A 1 -20.13 31.57 -30.75
C MET A 1 -18.73 32.08 -30.49
N ILE A 2 -18.35 32.27 -29.23
CA ILE A 2 -17.01 32.71 -28.86
C ILE A 2 -16.20 31.43 -28.62
N THR A 3 -15.17 31.20 -29.43
CA THR A 3 -14.49 29.89 -29.52
C THR A 3 -13.10 29.90 -28.88
N SER A 4 -12.70 30.99 -28.20
CA SER A 4 -11.49 30.98 -27.37
C SER A 4 -11.53 31.97 -26.20
N THR A 5 -10.80 31.64 -25.14
CA THR A 5 -10.52 32.53 -23.99
C THR A 5 -9.86 33.85 -24.40
N ASN A 6 -9.12 33.86 -25.51
CA ASN A 6 -8.53 35.08 -26.08
C ASN A 6 -9.57 35.99 -26.74
N GLU A 7 -10.70 35.47 -27.24
CA GLU A 7 -11.81 36.30 -27.74
C GLU A 7 -12.67 36.89 -26.60
N LEU A 8 -12.79 36.18 -25.47
CA LEU A 8 -13.45 36.67 -24.24
C LEU A 8 -12.64 37.77 -23.52
N LEU A 9 -11.30 37.68 -23.57
CA LEU A 9 -10.38 38.65 -22.97
C LEU A 9 -9.94 39.74 -23.97
N GLY A 10 -10.20 39.56 -25.26
CA GLY A 10 -9.61 40.31 -26.38
C GLY A 10 -10.19 41.69 -26.68
N LYS A 11 -11.18 42.17 -25.92
CA LYS A 11 -11.62 43.57 -26.02
C LYS A 11 -11.46 44.26 -24.66
N SER A 12 -10.31 44.93 -24.50
CA SER A 12 -9.97 45.95 -23.49
C SER A 12 -9.33 45.56 -22.15
N CYS A 13 -8.90 44.32 -21.91
CA CYS A 13 -8.28 43.97 -20.61
C CYS A 13 -6.83 43.51 -20.76
N ASP A 14 -5.89 44.38 -20.39
CA ASP A 14 -4.53 44.01 -19.99
C ASP A 14 -4.53 42.70 -19.17
N LEU A 15 -3.57 41.78 -19.40
CA LEU A 15 -3.44 40.50 -18.69
C LEU A 15 -3.66 40.58 -17.15
N PRO A 16 -3.14 41.60 -16.44
CA PRO A 16 -3.45 41.85 -15.04
C PRO A 16 -4.95 42.00 -14.70
N SER A 17 -5.73 42.60 -15.59
CA SER A 17 -7.17 42.82 -15.43
C SER A 17 -7.96 41.51 -15.59
N ALA A 18 -7.54 40.64 -16.51
CA ALA A 18 -8.12 39.31 -16.70
C ALA A 18 -7.90 38.41 -15.47
N LYS A 19 -6.69 38.42 -14.90
CA LYS A 19 -6.37 37.67 -13.67
C LYS A 19 -7.17 38.16 -12.46
N ASN A 20 -7.29 39.48 -12.28
CA ASN A 20 -8.06 40.06 -11.18
C ASN A 20 -9.56 39.74 -11.25
N LEU A 21 -10.09 39.73 -12.48
CA LEU A 21 -11.45 39.34 -12.76
C LEU A 21 -11.70 37.87 -12.44
N ALA A 22 -10.85 36.98 -12.95
CA ALA A 22 -10.97 35.55 -12.69
C ALA A 22 -10.86 35.24 -11.19
N LYS A 23 -9.98 35.93 -10.46
CA LYS A 23 -9.87 35.85 -8.99
C LYS A 23 -11.16 36.27 -8.28
N LYS A 24 -11.86 37.30 -8.77
CA LYS A 24 -13.17 37.71 -8.22
C LYS A 24 -14.27 36.69 -8.48
N ILE A 25 -14.27 36.04 -9.65
CA ILE A 25 -15.25 34.99 -9.96
C ILE A 25 -14.97 33.75 -9.10
N LEU A 26 -13.71 33.37 -8.92
CA LEU A 26 -13.29 32.28 -8.02
C LEU A 26 -13.74 32.53 -6.57
N ASP A 27 -13.51 33.73 -6.02
CA ASP A 27 -13.95 34.11 -4.67
C ASP A 27 -15.47 34.05 -4.51
N PHE A 28 -16.22 34.48 -5.53
CA PHE A 28 -17.67 34.32 -5.56
C PHE A 28 -18.11 32.86 -5.53
N CYS A 29 -17.54 32.02 -6.39
CA CYS A 29 -17.89 30.62 -6.51
C CYS A 29 -17.62 29.88 -5.19
N ASP A 30 -16.51 30.18 -4.53
CA ASP A 30 -16.19 29.65 -3.19
C ASP A 30 -17.20 30.06 -2.13
N LYS A 31 -17.59 31.34 -2.10
CA LYS A 31 -18.62 31.82 -1.18
C LYS A 31 -19.96 31.16 -1.47
N LYS A 32 -20.32 31.01 -2.75
CA LYS A 32 -21.60 30.41 -3.17
C LYS A 32 -21.68 28.93 -2.77
N ARG A 33 -20.62 28.15 -3.01
CA ARG A 33 -20.54 26.74 -2.60
C ARG A 33 -20.75 26.55 -1.10
N ASN A 34 -20.22 27.47 -0.29
CA ASN A 34 -20.38 27.46 1.16
C ASN A 34 -21.69 28.09 1.64
N GLY A 35 -22.64 28.41 0.74
CA GLY A 35 -23.90 29.05 1.09
C GLY A 35 -23.78 30.47 1.64
N LYS A 36 -22.62 31.13 1.47
CA LYS A 36 -22.33 32.46 2.01
C LYS A 36 -22.76 33.61 1.11
N VAL A 37 -23.03 33.35 -0.16
CA VAL A 37 -23.50 34.37 -1.11
C VAL A 37 -24.34 33.73 -2.22
N THR A 38 -25.39 34.41 -2.65
CA THR A 38 -26.18 34.04 -3.83
C THR A 38 -25.61 34.68 -5.09
N LYS A 39 -26.01 34.17 -6.27
CA LYS A 39 -25.64 34.77 -7.56
C LYS A 39 -26.09 36.24 -7.65
N GLU A 40 -27.28 36.53 -7.15
CA GLU A 40 -27.89 37.85 -7.21
C GLU A 40 -27.18 38.86 -6.30
N GLU A 41 -26.85 38.46 -5.07
CA GLU A 41 -26.05 39.29 -4.13
C GLU A 41 -24.68 39.64 -4.70
N PHE A 42 -24.00 38.67 -5.32
CA PHE A 42 -22.70 38.93 -5.96
C PHE A 42 -22.85 39.91 -7.13
N LEU A 43 -23.78 39.66 -8.05
CA LEU A 43 -23.99 40.53 -9.21
C LEU A 43 -24.35 41.97 -8.81
N ASN A 44 -25.13 42.14 -7.75
CA ASN A 44 -25.46 43.46 -7.21
C ASN A 44 -24.23 44.14 -6.55
N SER A 45 -23.30 43.36 -6.01
CA SER A 45 -22.02 43.89 -5.48
C SER A 45 -21.05 44.37 -6.59
N CYS A 46 -21.24 43.90 -7.84
CA CYS A 46 -20.34 44.18 -8.95
C CYS A 46 -20.46 45.60 -9.56
N LYS A 47 -21.30 46.49 -9.00
CA LYS A 47 -21.57 47.86 -9.51
C LYS A 47 -21.87 47.83 -11.03
N ASN A 48 -21.36 48.82 -11.79
CA ASN A 48 -21.52 48.98 -13.24
C ASN A 48 -20.86 47.87 -14.10
N LYS A 49 -20.40 46.78 -13.50
CA LYS A 49 -19.80 45.64 -14.20
C LYS A 49 -20.73 44.41 -14.21
N LYS A 50 -21.97 44.53 -13.76
CA LYS A 50 -22.95 43.42 -13.67
C LYS A 50 -23.06 42.62 -14.97
N GLU A 51 -23.31 43.28 -16.10
CA GLU A 51 -23.43 42.66 -17.43
C GLU A 51 -22.17 41.89 -17.84
N TYR A 52 -20.99 42.40 -17.46
CA TYR A 52 -19.72 41.75 -17.73
C TYR A 52 -19.55 40.43 -16.95
N TYR A 53 -19.90 40.42 -15.66
CA TYR A 53 -19.86 39.19 -14.85
C TYR A 53 -20.96 38.20 -15.27
N GLU A 54 -22.13 38.68 -15.66
CA GLU A 54 -23.21 37.84 -16.19
C GLU A 54 -22.80 37.07 -17.46
N MET A 55 -22.00 37.68 -18.33
CA MET A 55 -21.47 37.04 -19.54
C MET A 55 -20.35 36.02 -19.25
N LEU A 56 -19.61 36.20 -18.16
CA LEU A 56 -18.45 35.37 -17.82
C LEU A 56 -18.79 34.17 -16.93
N ILE A 57 -19.81 34.29 -16.08
CA ILE A 57 -20.28 33.19 -15.22
C ILE A 57 -20.56 31.90 -16.03
N PRO A 58 -21.22 31.94 -17.21
CA PRO A 58 -21.41 30.76 -18.05
C PRO A 58 -20.11 30.18 -18.64
N ASN A 59 -19.07 31.00 -18.78
CA ASN A 59 -17.77 30.62 -19.34
C ASN A 59 -16.72 30.35 -18.26
N PHE A 60 -17.14 30.27 -17.00
CA PHE A 60 -16.23 30.25 -15.87
C PHE A 60 -15.34 29.01 -15.83
N GLU A 61 -15.83 27.85 -16.25
CA GLU A 61 -15.03 26.63 -16.39
C GLU A 61 -13.86 26.87 -17.34
N ASN A 62 -14.12 27.47 -18.51
CA ASN A 62 -13.08 27.82 -19.49
C ASN A 62 -12.04 28.80 -18.90
N ILE A 63 -12.48 29.75 -18.07
CA ILE A 63 -11.59 30.71 -17.39
C ILE A 63 -10.74 30.00 -16.33
N ALA A 64 -11.33 29.11 -15.53
CA ALA A 64 -10.63 28.36 -14.50
C ALA A 64 -9.60 27.39 -15.10
N THR A 65 -9.94 26.66 -16.17
CA THR A 65 -8.98 25.83 -16.92
C THR A 65 -7.84 26.67 -17.50
N ALA A 66 -8.12 27.87 -18.02
CA ALA A 66 -7.07 28.76 -18.52
C ALA A 66 -6.15 29.32 -17.42
N LEU A 67 -6.60 29.32 -16.15
CA LEU A 67 -5.77 29.74 -15.02
C LEU A 67 -4.85 28.63 -14.51
N ASP A 68 -5.25 27.37 -14.65
CA ASP A 68 -4.44 26.20 -14.29
C ASP A 68 -4.24 25.30 -15.51
N PRO A 69 -3.37 25.71 -16.46
CA PRO A 69 -3.14 24.98 -17.71
C PRO A 69 -2.56 23.58 -17.50
N ASN A 70 -2.16 23.25 -16.27
CA ASN A 70 -1.64 21.95 -15.87
C ASN A 70 -2.76 20.96 -15.48
N TYR A 71 -4.01 21.42 -15.41
CA TYR A 71 -5.18 20.61 -15.09
C TYR A 71 -6.06 20.40 -16.31
N GLU A 72 -6.39 19.14 -16.57
CA GLU A 72 -7.35 18.73 -17.58
C GLU A 72 -8.40 17.84 -16.91
N GLY A 73 -9.61 18.36 -16.72
CA GLY A 73 -10.66 17.58 -16.06
C GLY A 73 -11.89 18.39 -15.74
N GLU A 74 -12.80 17.73 -15.03
CA GLU A 74 -14.04 18.32 -14.53
C GLU A 74 -13.73 19.41 -13.50
N LEU A 75 -14.54 20.48 -13.53
CA LEU A 75 -14.47 21.58 -12.57
C LEU A 75 -15.86 21.80 -12.00
N GLU A 76 -15.93 22.04 -10.69
CA GLU A 76 -17.17 22.43 -10.03
C GLU A 76 -16.90 23.71 -9.25
N TYR A 77 -17.63 24.79 -9.58
CA TYR A 77 -17.40 26.10 -8.98
C TYR A 77 -15.93 26.56 -9.04
N GLY A 78 -15.22 26.18 -10.11
CA GLY A 78 -13.86 26.64 -10.41
C GLY A 78 -12.79 25.89 -9.64
N LYS A 79 -13.18 24.78 -9.01
CA LYS A 79 -12.30 23.88 -8.29
C LYS A 79 -12.30 22.51 -8.96
N LYS A 80 -11.18 21.81 -8.87
CA LYS A 80 -11.03 20.44 -9.38
C LYS A 80 -12.03 19.55 -8.64
N SER A 81 -12.91 18.93 -9.39
CA SER A 81 -13.97 18.04 -8.91
C SER A 81 -14.19 16.95 -9.94
N GLY A 82 -14.74 15.79 -9.56
CA GLY A 82 -14.96 14.70 -10.53
C GLY A 82 -13.66 14.10 -11.03
N LYS A 83 -13.58 13.69 -12.30
CA LYS A 83 -12.35 13.11 -12.87
C LYS A 83 -11.46 14.16 -13.51
N GLY A 84 -10.15 14.04 -13.33
CA GLY A 84 -9.18 14.93 -13.95
C GLY A 84 -7.75 14.45 -13.85
N ILE A 85 -6.92 15.05 -14.69
CA ILE A 85 -5.48 14.84 -14.79
C ILE A 85 -4.81 16.14 -14.34
N TYR A 86 -3.80 16.02 -13.49
CA TYR A 86 -2.94 17.13 -13.10
C TYR A 86 -1.48 16.78 -13.31
N THR A 87 -0.74 17.69 -13.96
CA THR A 87 0.71 17.55 -14.15
C THR A 87 1.41 18.67 -13.40
N TRP A 88 2.15 18.34 -12.34
CA TRP A 88 2.91 19.32 -11.58
C TRP A 88 4.12 19.82 -12.38
N SER A 89 4.62 21.01 -12.03
CA SER A 89 5.82 21.60 -12.64
C SER A 89 7.09 20.76 -12.45
N ASP A 90 7.10 19.89 -11.44
CA ASP A 90 8.19 18.94 -11.18
C ASP A 90 8.08 17.67 -12.04
N GLY A 91 7.07 17.55 -12.91
CA GLY A 91 6.83 16.41 -13.80
C GLY A 91 6.00 15.28 -13.19
N ARG A 92 5.63 15.35 -11.91
CA ARG A 92 4.66 14.40 -11.33
C ARG A 92 3.32 14.52 -12.05
N ARG A 93 2.60 13.41 -12.15
CA ARG A 93 1.28 13.34 -12.76
C ARG A 93 0.30 12.62 -11.85
N TYR A 94 -0.91 13.13 -11.73
CA TYR A 94 -2.02 12.44 -11.08
C TYR A 94 -3.18 12.35 -12.06
N GLU A 95 -3.77 11.17 -12.17
CA GLU A 95 -4.97 10.92 -12.94
C GLU A 95 -5.97 10.22 -12.03
N GLY A 96 -7.10 10.87 -11.76
CA GLY A 96 -8.07 10.30 -10.85
C GLY A 96 -9.17 11.25 -10.46
N GLN A 97 -9.80 10.90 -9.36
CA GLN A 97 -10.89 11.65 -8.79
C GLN A 97 -10.36 12.84 -7.95
N TRP A 98 -11.08 13.95 -8.02
CA TRP A 98 -10.82 15.20 -7.32
C TRP A 98 -12.08 15.63 -6.56
N LYS A 99 -11.88 16.34 -5.47
CA LYS A 99 -12.93 17.01 -4.72
C LYS A 99 -12.38 18.29 -4.15
N ASP A 100 -12.96 19.43 -4.50
CA ASP A 100 -12.61 20.72 -3.91
C ASP A 100 -11.10 21.05 -3.96
N ASP A 101 -10.46 20.81 -5.11
CA ASP A 101 -9.01 20.99 -5.37
C ASP A 101 -8.07 19.96 -4.73
N VAL A 102 -8.58 18.97 -4.01
CA VAL A 102 -7.76 17.90 -3.41
C VAL A 102 -8.03 16.55 -4.09
N ARG A 103 -7.00 15.70 -4.18
CA ARG A 103 -7.13 14.32 -4.65
C ARG A 103 -8.01 13.54 -3.69
N HIS A 104 -8.98 12.82 -4.22
CA HIS A 104 -9.98 12.11 -3.43
C HIS A 104 -10.58 10.96 -4.24
N GLY A 105 -10.99 9.86 -3.62
CA GLY A 105 -11.51 8.69 -4.35
C GLY A 105 -10.38 7.90 -5.01
N ASN A 106 -10.62 7.30 -6.17
CA ASN A 106 -9.61 6.48 -6.85
C ASN A 106 -8.73 7.33 -7.78
N GLY A 107 -7.43 7.05 -7.81
CA GLY A 107 -6.51 7.71 -8.70
C GLY A 107 -5.11 7.09 -8.74
N ILE A 108 -4.37 7.47 -9.77
CA ILE A 108 -3.01 7.03 -10.06
C ILE A 108 -2.09 8.24 -10.00
N GLU A 109 -1.13 8.23 -9.08
CA GLU A 109 0.01 9.14 -9.08
C GLU A 109 1.21 8.45 -9.75
N THR A 110 1.88 9.15 -10.67
CA THR A 110 3.14 8.74 -11.28
C THR A 110 4.19 9.81 -11.02
N LEU A 111 5.30 9.42 -10.42
CA LEU A 111 6.46 10.27 -10.18
C LEU A 111 7.41 10.21 -11.38
N VAL A 112 8.28 11.22 -11.51
CA VAL A 112 9.23 11.33 -12.63
C VAL A 112 10.23 10.17 -12.68
N ASN A 113 10.57 9.59 -11.52
CA ASN A 113 11.45 8.42 -11.43
C ASN A 113 10.73 7.10 -11.77
N GLY A 114 9.46 7.14 -12.19
CA GLY A 114 8.66 5.99 -12.54
C GLY A 114 7.97 5.31 -11.36
N GLU A 115 8.16 5.79 -10.13
CA GLU A 115 7.35 5.32 -9.00
C GLU A 115 5.87 5.63 -9.23
N GLN A 116 5.02 4.71 -8.82
CA GLN A 116 3.59 4.83 -9.00
C GLN A 116 2.83 4.48 -7.73
N TYR A 117 1.73 5.16 -7.51
CA TYR A 117 0.69 4.73 -6.58
C TYR A 117 -0.64 4.71 -7.30
N GLU A 118 -1.32 3.58 -7.29
CA GLU A 118 -2.67 3.40 -7.77
C GLU A 118 -3.55 2.96 -6.61
N GLY A 119 -4.60 3.72 -6.30
CA GLY A 119 -5.50 3.33 -5.24
C GLY A 119 -6.42 4.46 -4.79
N GLU A 120 -6.92 4.27 -3.58
CA GLU A 120 -7.82 5.20 -2.92
C GLU A 120 -7.04 6.38 -2.29
N TRP A 121 -7.65 7.56 -2.36
CA TRP A 121 -7.16 8.85 -1.91
C TRP A 121 -8.22 9.54 -1.06
N LYS A 122 -7.78 10.27 -0.05
CA LYS A 122 -8.62 11.13 0.77
C LYS A 122 -7.84 12.36 1.18
N ASP A 123 -8.34 13.52 0.77
CA ASP A 123 -7.83 14.82 1.15
C ASP A 123 -6.31 14.93 0.88
N ASP A 124 -5.94 14.63 -0.37
CA ASP A 124 -4.56 14.56 -0.89
C ASP A 124 -3.65 13.45 -0.36
N LYS A 125 -4.17 12.54 0.47
CA LYS A 125 -3.41 11.44 1.05
C LYS A 125 -3.85 10.08 0.55
N LYS A 126 -2.92 9.14 0.40
CA LYS A 126 -3.20 7.72 0.18
C LYS A 126 -4.00 7.19 1.37
N ASN A 127 -5.15 6.58 1.12
CA ASN A 127 -6.07 6.14 2.16
C ASN A 127 -6.99 5.05 1.62
N GLY A 128 -7.24 3.96 2.35
CA GLY A 128 -8.00 2.82 1.82
C GLY A 128 -7.08 1.80 1.14
N LYS A 129 -7.54 1.13 0.08
CA LYS A 129 -6.73 0.15 -0.65
C LYS A 129 -5.87 0.82 -1.71
N GLY A 130 -4.64 0.34 -1.89
CA GLY A 130 -3.76 0.82 -2.94
C GLY A 130 -2.53 -0.02 -3.17
N VAL A 131 -1.97 0.14 -4.37
CA VAL A 131 -0.74 -0.48 -4.85
C VAL A 131 0.31 0.61 -5.06
N GLN A 132 1.48 0.45 -4.46
CA GLN A 132 2.65 1.29 -4.71
C GLN A 132 3.73 0.46 -5.42
N LEU A 133 4.24 0.97 -6.53
CA LEU A 133 5.42 0.48 -7.21
C LEU A 133 6.57 1.47 -7.00
N LEU A 134 7.71 0.96 -6.53
CA LEU A 134 8.93 1.74 -6.30
C LEU A 134 9.88 1.61 -7.51
N SER A 135 10.78 2.58 -7.68
CA SER A 135 11.68 2.63 -8.85
C SER A 135 12.70 1.50 -8.88
N ASP A 136 12.95 0.84 -7.74
CA ASP A 136 13.82 -0.32 -7.60
C ASP A 136 13.10 -1.66 -7.86
N GLY A 137 11.84 -1.62 -8.28
CA GLY A 137 11.01 -2.80 -8.56
C GLY A 137 10.29 -3.37 -7.34
N MET A 138 10.48 -2.79 -6.15
CA MET A 138 9.72 -3.19 -4.96
C MET A 138 8.25 -2.78 -5.10
N ARG A 139 7.34 -3.60 -4.56
CA ARG A 139 5.90 -3.37 -4.67
C ARG A 139 5.22 -3.57 -3.32
N PHE A 140 4.31 -2.67 -2.97
CA PHE A 140 3.37 -2.85 -1.88
C PHE A 140 1.95 -2.88 -2.41
N GLU A 141 1.12 -3.77 -1.89
CA GLU A 141 -0.32 -3.81 -2.13
C GLU A 141 -1.03 -4.02 -0.81
N GLY A 142 -1.91 -3.10 -0.40
CA GLY A 142 -2.58 -3.24 0.89
C GLY A 142 -3.38 -2.03 1.32
N ASP A 143 -3.62 -1.98 2.62
CA ASP A 143 -4.32 -0.90 3.30
C ASP A 143 -3.38 0.29 3.60
N TRP A 144 -3.93 1.48 3.38
CA TRP A 144 -3.27 2.77 3.54
C TRP A 144 -4.10 3.66 4.46
N LYS A 145 -3.41 4.49 5.24
CA LYS A 145 -4.01 5.53 6.05
C LYS A 145 -3.05 6.71 6.16
N ASP A 146 -3.51 7.87 5.70
CA ASP A 146 -2.78 9.13 5.79
C ASP A 146 -1.33 9.02 5.25
N ASP A 147 -1.19 8.50 4.02
CA ASP A 147 0.08 8.26 3.30
C ASP A 147 0.94 7.11 3.84
N LYS A 148 0.47 6.36 4.83
CA LYS A 148 1.21 5.24 5.44
C LYS A 148 0.54 3.90 5.23
N LYS A 149 1.33 2.84 5.09
CA LYS A 149 0.83 1.45 5.14
C LYS A 149 0.23 1.18 6.52
N ASN A 150 -1.03 0.75 6.57
CA ASN A 150 -1.77 0.57 7.83
C ASN A 150 -2.90 -0.44 7.67
N GLY A 151 -2.83 -1.58 8.34
CA GLY A 151 -3.74 -2.72 8.14
C GLY A 151 -3.07 -3.85 7.37
N LYS A 152 -3.81 -4.59 6.55
CA LYS A 152 -3.25 -5.75 5.84
C LYS A 152 -2.50 -5.32 4.60
N GLY A 153 -1.39 -5.97 4.30
CA GLY A 153 -0.65 -5.70 3.07
C GLY A 153 0.37 -6.76 2.70
N VAL A 154 0.64 -6.81 1.41
CA VAL A 154 1.63 -7.65 0.76
C VAL A 154 2.76 -6.76 0.27
N TYR A 155 3.99 -7.09 0.64
CA TYR A 155 5.19 -6.44 0.14
C TYR A 155 6.03 -7.44 -0.64
N ILE A 156 6.47 -7.03 -1.83
CA ILE A 156 7.32 -7.81 -2.71
C ILE A 156 8.62 -7.04 -2.86
N TRP A 157 9.73 -7.64 -2.45
CA TRP A 157 11.07 -7.08 -2.62
C TRP A 157 11.57 -7.29 -4.05
N SER A 158 12.58 -6.52 -4.45
CA SER A 158 13.18 -6.60 -5.79
C SER A 158 13.83 -7.95 -6.10
N ASP A 159 14.21 -8.71 -5.07
CA ASP A 159 14.73 -10.08 -5.20
C ASP A 159 13.62 -11.15 -5.29
N GLY A 160 12.35 -10.75 -5.29
CA GLY A 160 11.19 -11.64 -5.39
C GLY A 160 10.73 -12.24 -4.06
N ARG A 161 11.39 -11.92 -2.93
CA ARG A 161 10.81 -12.23 -1.61
C ARG A 161 9.46 -11.54 -1.48
N ARG A 162 8.56 -12.15 -0.72
CA ARG A 162 7.21 -11.66 -0.44
C ARG A 162 6.93 -11.73 1.05
N PHE A 163 6.25 -10.72 1.59
CA PHE A 163 5.73 -10.72 2.96
C PHE A 163 4.26 -10.34 2.94
N GLU A 164 3.45 -11.10 3.64
CA GLU A 164 2.04 -10.82 3.85
C GLU A 164 1.74 -10.74 5.34
N GLY A 165 1.22 -9.61 5.79
CA GLY A 165 0.95 -9.40 7.21
C GLY A 165 0.25 -8.09 7.52
N GLU A 166 0.18 -7.78 8.82
CA GLU A 166 -0.35 -6.52 9.33
C GLU A 166 0.73 -5.44 9.34
N TRP A 167 0.34 -4.20 9.06
CA TRP A 167 1.18 -3.02 8.97
C TRP A 167 0.65 -1.94 9.89
N LYS A 168 1.56 -1.20 10.53
CA LYS A 168 1.20 -0.04 11.35
C LYS A 168 2.20 1.08 11.11
N ASP A 169 1.73 2.16 10.50
CA ASP A 169 2.51 3.37 10.24
C ASP A 169 3.85 3.04 9.53
N ASP A 170 3.73 2.32 8.40
CA ASP A 170 4.84 1.81 7.56
C ASP A 170 5.70 0.69 8.16
N LYS A 171 5.40 0.26 9.40
CA LYS A 171 6.12 -0.84 10.06
C LYS A 171 5.37 -2.15 9.91
N GLN A 172 6.09 -3.21 9.54
CA GLN A 172 5.58 -4.57 9.57
C GLN A 172 5.32 -4.98 11.02
N ASN A 173 4.20 -5.66 11.26
CA ASN A 173 3.98 -6.36 12.51
C ASN A 173 4.83 -7.65 12.52
N ALA A 174 5.27 -8.08 13.71
CA ALA A 174 6.15 -9.22 13.91
C ALA A 174 5.50 -10.59 13.61
N ARG A 175 4.31 -10.65 13.02
CA ARG A 175 3.69 -11.90 12.58
C ARG A 175 3.17 -11.69 11.16
N GLY A 176 3.78 -12.40 10.23
CA GLY A 176 3.34 -12.48 8.85
C GLY A 176 3.97 -13.67 8.15
N ILE A 177 3.53 -13.88 6.91
CA ILE A 177 3.98 -14.99 6.06
C ILE A 177 5.03 -14.43 5.11
N HIS A 178 6.26 -14.91 5.27
CA HIS A 178 7.35 -14.70 4.32
C HIS A 178 7.34 -15.81 3.28
N THR A 179 7.53 -15.47 2.01
CA THR A 179 7.72 -16.42 0.91
C THR A 179 8.98 -16.02 0.14
N TRP A 180 9.84 -16.98 -0.14
CA TRP A 180 11.05 -16.77 -0.93
C TRP A 180 10.85 -17.27 -2.37
N PRO A 181 11.62 -16.77 -3.35
CA PRO A 181 11.52 -17.19 -4.74
C PRO A 181 11.70 -18.70 -4.98
N ASP A 182 12.44 -19.37 -4.09
CA ASP A 182 12.63 -20.82 -4.12
C ASP A 182 11.40 -21.61 -3.67
N GLY A 183 10.33 -20.94 -3.22
CA GLY A 183 9.09 -21.55 -2.74
C GLY A 183 9.03 -21.77 -1.24
N ARG A 184 10.11 -21.51 -0.49
CA ARG A 184 10.08 -21.59 0.97
C ARG A 184 9.07 -20.61 1.54
N GLN A 185 8.39 -21.02 2.61
CA GLN A 185 7.46 -20.19 3.36
C GLN A 185 7.81 -20.21 4.83
N TYR A 186 7.63 -19.07 5.50
CA TYR A 186 7.79 -18.94 6.94
C TYR A 186 6.68 -18.07 7.52
N GLU A 187 5.91 -18.60 8.47
CA GLU A 187 4.97 -17.85 9.27
C GLU A 187 5.51 -17.72 10.69
N GLY A 188 5.87 -16.51 11.10
CA GLY A 188 6.43 -16.30 12.43
C GLY A 188 7.04 -14.91 12.60
N ALA A 189 7.72 -14.72 13.73
CA ALA A 189 8.46 -13.49 13.98
C ALA A 189 9.86 -13.53 13.36
N LEU A 190 10.26 -12.35 12.87
CA LEU A 190 11.64 -12.04 12.50
C LEU A 190 12.18 -10.99 13.48
N LYS A 191 13.45 -11.14 13.84
CA LYS A 191 14.23 -10.17 14.59
C LYS A 191 15.51 -9.92 13.82
N ASP A 192 15.77 -8.66 13.46
CA ASP A 192 16.94 -8.26 12.66
C ASP A 192 17.07 -9.09 11.36
N ASP A 193 15.94 -9.28 10.65
CA ASP A 193 15.80 -10.12 9.45
C ASP A 193 16.04 -11.63 9.62
N LEU A 194 16.22 -12.12 10.86
CA LEU A 194 16.40 -13.54 11.19
C LEU A 194 15.17 -14.11 11.90
N LYS A 195 14.83 -15.37 11.64
CA LYS A 195 13.78 -16.09 12.37
C LYS A 195 14.14 -16.17 13.85
N ASP A 196 13.25 -15.69 14.70
CA ASP A 196 13.41 -15.66 16.14
C ASP A 196 12.06 -15.82 16.84
N GLY A 197 11.99 -16.69 17.85
CA GLY A 197 10.74 -17.03 18.53
C GLY A 197 9.98 -18.18 17.85
N ASN A 198 8.66 -18.24 18.02
CA ASN A 198 7.88 -19.34 17.44
C ASN A 198 7.54 -19.06 15.98
N GLY A 199 7.65 -20.08 15.14
CA GLY A 199 7.29 -19.99 13.72
C GLY A 199 7.16 -21.33 13.03
N ILE A 200 6.51 -21.31 11.87
CA ILE A 200 6.28 -22.45 10.99
C ILE A 200 7.06 -22.22 9.70
N GLU A 201 7.97 -23.11 9.35
CA GLU A 201 8.59 -23.15 8.02
C GLU A 201 7.99 -24.29 7.20
N ILE A 202 7.73 -24.02 5.93
CA ILE A 202 7.36 -25.01 4.92
C ILE A 202 8.36 -24.88 3.76
N LEU A 203 9.06 -25.97 3.46
CA LEU A 203 9.96 -26.07 2.32
C LEU A 203 9.19 -26.46 1.05
N PRO A 204 9.75 -26.22 -0.15
CA PRO A 204 9.07 -26.47 -1.42
C PRO A 204 8.69 -27.94 -1.65
N ASP A 205 9.42 -28.87 -1.04
CA ASP A 205 9.16 -30.31 -1.08
C ASP A 205 8.07 -30.77 -0.09
N GLY A 206 7.52 -29.84 0.70
CA GLY A 206 6.51 -30.10 1.72
C GLY A 206 7.08 -30.44 3.10
N GLU A 207 8.41 -30.48 3.28
CA GLU A 207 8.97 -30.57 4.63
C GLU A 207 8.49 -29.37 5.47
N ARG A 208 8.04 -29.66 6.69
CA ARG A 208 7.47 -28.68 7.60
C ARG A 208 8.19 -28.73 8.93
N TYR A 209 8.53 -27.56 9.46
CA TYR A 209 8.96 -27.39 10.84
C TYR A 209 8.05 -26.41 11.57
N GLU A 210 7.57 -26.76 12.75
CA GLU A 210 6.83 -25.88 13.64
C GLU A 210 7.50 -25.90 15.01
N GLY A 211 8.02 -24.76 15.45
CA GLY A 211 8.73 -24.71 16.72
C GLY A 211 9.42 -23.39 16.98
N THR A 212 10.36 -23.42 17.91
CA THR A 212 11.11 -22.26 18.34
C THR A 212 12.39 -22.09 17.49
N TRP A 213 12.61 -20.85 17.08
CA TRP A 213 13.72 -20.38 16.27
C TRP A 213 14.59 -19.41 17.06
N LYS A 214 15.89 -19.41 16.75
CA LYS A 214 16.84 -18.44 17.27
C LYS A 214 17.89 -18.17 16.20
N ASN A 215 17.98 -16.93 15.74
CA ASN A 215 18.93 -16.50 14.71
C ASN A 215 18.93 -17.45 13.49
N ASP A 216 17.76 -17.66 12.88
CA ASP A 216 17.53 -18.55 11.71
C ASP A 216 17.68 -20.05 11.95
N LYS A 217 17.95 -20.49 13.18
CA LYS A 217 18.10 -21.91 13.50
C LYS A 217 16.98 -22.45 14.38
N LYS A 218 16.63 -23.72 14.19
CA LYS A 218 15.77 -24.49 15.10
C LYS A 218 16.49 -24.60 16.45
N ASP A 219 15.93 -24.00 17.50
CA ASP A 219 16.52 -23.96 18.84
C ASP A 219 15.40 -23.88 19.89
N GLY A 220 15.27 -24.90 20.74
CA GLY A 220 14.17 -25.05 21.68
C GLY A 220 13.30 -26.26 21.36
N LYS A 221 11.98 -26.13 21.44
CA LYS A 221 11.05 -27.23 21.17
C LYS A 221 10.45 -27.08 19.78
N GLY A 222 10.24 -28.19 19.08
CA GLY A 222 9.58 -28.16 17.79
C GLY A 222 9.29 -29.53 17.19
N VAL A 223 8.42 -29.51 16.20
CA VAL A 223 7.98 -30.66 15.42
C VAL A 223 8.45 -30.48 13.98
N GLN A 224 9.23 -31.43 13.48
CA GLN A 224 9.57 -31.53 12.06
C GLN A 224 8.82 -32.71 11.45
N THR A 225 8.23 -32.49 10.29
CA THR A 225 7.73 -33.54 9.40
C THR A 225 8.49 -33.42 8.08
N THR A 226 9.25 -34.45 7.71
CA THR A 226 10.00 -34.49 6.45
C THR A 226 9.06 -34.73 5.27
N ALA A 227 9.51 -34.44 4.05
CA ALA A 227 8.74 -34.71 2.83
C ALA A 227 8.33 -36.20 2.66
N ASN A 228 9.12 -37.12 3.24
CA ASN A 228 8.82 -38.57 3.22
C ASN A 228 7.83 -39.01 4.31
N GLY A 229 7.36 -38.11 5.18
CA GLY A 229 6.42 -38.40 6.25
C GLY A 229 7.04 -38.77 7.60
N ASP A 230 8.37 -38.87 7.70
CA ASP A 230 9.03 -39.06 8.99
C ASP A 230 8.79 -37.81 9.86
N ARG A 231 8.44 -38.02 11.12
CA ARG A 231 8.13 -36.97 12.09
C ARG A 231 9.07 -37.04 13.29
N TYR A 232 9.61 -35.90 13.70
CA TYR A 232 10.31 -35.73 14.97
C TYR A 232 9.61 -34.66 15.80
N ASP A 233 9.30 -34.97 17.05
CA ASP A 233 8.70 -34.08 18.04
C ASP A 233 9.63 -34.04 19.27
N GLY A 234 10.31 -32.93 19.50
CA GLY A 234 11.28 -32.87 20.58
C GLY A 234 12.08 -31.59 20.66
N GLU A 235 13.18 -31.68 21.37
CA GLU A 235 14.13 -30.60 21.58
C GLU A 235 15.11 -30.48 20.39
N TRP A 236 15.53 -29.24 20.13
CA TRP A 236 16.37 -28.81 19.02
C TRP A 236 17.47 -27.88 19.53
N LYS A 237 18.65 -27.97 18.94
CA LYS A 237 19.76 -27.06 19.17
C LYS A 237 20.56 -26.86 17.90
N ASP A 238 20.66 -25.61 17.45
CA ASP A 238 21.43 -25.26 16.24
C ASP A 238 21.10 -26.16 15.04
N ASP A 239 19.80 -26.30 14.74
CA ASP A 239 19.23 -27.14 13.66
C ASP A 239 19.32 -28.65 13.86
N LYS A 240 19.80 -29.11 15.02
CA LYS A 240 19.96 -30.55 15.31
C LYS A 240 19.02 -31.02 16.39
N LYS A 241 18.53 -32.26 16.26
CA LYS A 241 17.82 -32.96 17.34
C LYS A 241 18.76 -33.09 18.54
N ASN A 242 18.34 -32.59 19.69
CA ASN A 242 19.10 -32.59 20.95
C ASN A 242 18.12 -32.77 22.11
N GLY A 243 18.52 -33.34 23.24
CA GLY A 243 17.64 -33.47 24.41
C GLY A 243 16.60 -34.58 24.24
N LYS A 244 15.38 -34.41 24.77
CA LYS A 244 14.33 -35.44 24.66
C LYS A 244 13.52 -35.28 23.38
N GLY A 245 13.15 -36.40 22.75
CA GLY A 245 12.28 -36.37 21.58
C GLY A 245 11.74 -37.72 21.15
N VAL A 246 10.68 -37.67 20.33
CA VAL A 246 10.01 -38.80 19.71
C VAL A 246 10.19 -38.72 18.20
N CYS A 247 10.72 -39.77 17.58
CA CYS A 247 10.78 -39.93 16.14
C CYS A 247 9.81 -41.03 15.72
N ILE A 248 8.98 -40.75 14.72
CA ILE A 248 8.09 -41.71 14.07
C ILE A 248 8.51 -41.73 12.60
N TRP A 249 8.89 -42.91 12.11
CA TRP A 249 9.23 -43.08 10.70
C TRP A 249 7.97 -43.38 9.89
N SER A 250 8.00 -43.06 8.61
CA SER A 250 6.90 -43.30 7.67
C SER A 250 6.47 -44.77 7.57
N ASP A 251 7.36 -45.70 7.92
CA ASP A 251 7.07 -47.14 8.02
C ASP A 251 6.48 -47.58 9.37
N GLY A 252 6.12 -46.64 10.25
CA GLY A 252 5.46 -46.90 11.52
C GLY A 252 6.40 -47.15 12.70
N ARG A 253 7.71 -47.35 12.46
CA ARG A 253 8.68 -47.47 13.55
C ARG A 253 8.65 -46.21 14.42
N ARG A 254 8.95 -46.36 15.70
CA ARG A 254 8.97 -45.27 16.67
C ARG A 254 10.19 -45.36 17.57
N TYR A 255 10.77 -44.21 17.90
CA TYR A 255 11.79 -44.10 18.93
C TYR A 255 11.49 -42.93 19.84
N GLU A 256 11.50 -43.16 21.15
CA GLU A 256 11.34 -42.13 22.17
C GLU A 256 12.54 -42.20 23.12
N GLY A 257 13.34 -41.13 23.19
CA GLY A 257 14.56 -41.16 24.00
C GLY A 257 15.38 -39.87 23.95
N ASP A 258 16.64 -39.98 24.39
CA ASP A 258 17.60 -38.89 24.33
C ASP A 258 18.22 -38.77 22.92
N TRP A 259 18.50 -37.53 22.53
CA TRP A 259 19.10 -37.15 21.25
C TRP A 259 20.31 -36.26 21.49
N LYS A 260 21.35 -36.43 20.68
CA LYS A 260 22.51 -35.55 20.64
C LYS A 260 23.00 -35.43 19.20
N ASP A 261 22.95 -34.22 18.67
CA ASP A 261 23.45 -33.87 17.34
C ASP A 261 22.94 -34.84 16.27
N ASP A 262 21.60 -34.97 16.20
CA ASP A 262 20.83 -35.85 15.29
C ASP A 262 20.96 -37.35 15.52
N LYS A 263 21.73 -37.77 16.52
CA LYS A 263 21.91 -39.18 16.88
C LYS A 263 21.09 -39.52 18.12
N ARG A 264 20.46 -40.70 18.10
CA ARG A 264 19.94 -41.34 19.31
C ARG A 264 21.09 -41.49 20.30
N ASN A 265 20.88 -41.04 21.53
CA ASN A 265 21.84 -41.06 22.61
C ASN A 265 21.15 -41.57 23.89
N GLY A 266 21.90 -41.94 24.92
CA GLY A 266 21.33 -42.24 26.24
C GLY A 266 20.29 -43.37 26.25
N LYS A 267 19.20 -43.18 27.00
CA LYS A 267 18.13 -44.18 27.17
C LYS A 267 16.97 -43.86 26.22
N GLY A 268 16.37 -44.91 25.65
CA GLY A 268 15.16 -44.76 24.85
C GLY A 268 14.37 -46.07 24.71
N ALA A 269 13.14 -45.94 24.24
CA ALA A 269 12.28 -47.03 23.83
C ALA A 269 12.17 -47.01 22.31
N PHE A 270 12.49 -48.13 21.67
CA PHE A 270 12.22 -48.35 20.27
C PHE A 270 10.93 -49.16 20.16
N THR A 271 10.16 -48.95 19.11
CA THR A 271 9.03 -49.78 18.73
C THR A 271 9.15 -50.01 17.24
N ASP A 272 9.10 -51.26 16.81
CA ASP A 272 9.16 -51.58 15.39
C ASP A 272 7.84 -51.23 14.67
N SER A 273 7.75 -51.57 13.38
CA SER A 273 6.56 -51.30 12.56
C SER A 273 5.33 -52.12 12.99
N ASP A 274 5.54 -53.24 13.69
CA ASP A 274 4.49 -54.17 14.10
C ASP A 274 3.98 -53.86 15.52
N GLY A 275 4.65 -52.95 16.23
CA GLY A 275 4.28 -52.50 17.57
C GLY A 275 5.08 -53.17 18.70
N ASP A 276 6.07 -53.99 18.37
CA ASP A 276 6.91 -54.68 19.34
C ASP A 276 8.03 -53.76 19.85
N ARG A 277 8.30 -53.81 21.16
CA ARG A 277 9.16 -52.86 21.89
C ARG A 277 10.54 -53.42 22.23
#